data_AF-J1I7A2-F1
#
_entry.id   AF-J1I7A2-F1
#
_cell.length_a   1.000
_cell.length_b   1.000
_cell.length_c   1.000
_cell.angle_alpha   90.00
_cell.angle_beta   90.00
_cell.angle_gamma   90.00
#
_symmetry.space_group_name_H-M   'P 1'
#
loop_
_entity.id
_entity.type
_entity.pdbx_description
1 polymer ?
#
loop_
_entity_poly.entity_id
_entity_poly.type
_entity_poly.pdbx_seq_one_letter_code
_entity_poly.pdbx_strand_id
1 'polypeptide(L)'
;MNILNVLEEWALLYSAKKEQVKDLIHIYNIDNPGWGVKIDLKETILDGASVEWERIEGSKDGWSTGDWHGIAVVDAVFDGFGGPKKLRLLLNRFKDLVEQKKKELGWNSSEGGEKWQEEDNTDILAWIEDWFSFHCDGDWEHQYGFTIKTIESGGWSVQIDLIETLLEDTEIAWQLVKKSENDWYGLAIKDSVFTASGDLRKLSFLLHSFKELVEAADEDFEE
;
A
#
# COMPACT_ATOMS: atom_id res chain seq x y z
N MET A 1 6.56 -15.19 -3.30
CA MET A 1 6.28 -13.93 -4.03
C MET A 1 6.06 -12.87 -2.99
N ASN A 2 6.79 -11.75 -3.06
CA ASN A 2 6.63 -10.70 -2.07
C ASN A 2 5.25 -10.02 -2.18
N ILE A 3 4.73 -9.51 -1.05
CA ILE A 3 3.48 -8.77 -0.90
C ILE A 3 3.26 -7.72 -2.00
N LEU A 4 4.22 -6.80 -2.22
CA LEU A 4 4.04 -5.73 -3.21
C LEU A 4 3.89 -6.29 -4.62
N ASN A 5 4.66 -7.32 -4.97
CA ASN A 5 4.54 -7.98 -6.28
C ASN A 5 3.16 -8.63 -6.45
N VAL A 6 2.58 -9.19 -5.39
CA VAL A 6 1.21 -9.73 -5.44
C VAL A 6 0.20 -8.62 -5.74
N LEU A 7 0.35 -7.44 -5.14
CA LEU A 7 -0.52 -6.29 -5.42
C LEU A 7 -0.34 -5.78 -6.86
N GLU A 8 0.90 -5.62 -7.32
CA GLU A 8 1.21 -5.18 -8.69
C GLU A 8 0.71 -6.17 -9.74
N GLU A 9 0.93 -7.47 -9.55
CA GLU A 9 0.41 -8.52 -10.44
C GLU A 9 -1.11 -8.57 -10.42
N TRP A 10 -1.73 -8.42 -9.24
CA TRP A 10 -3.17 -8.36 -9.10
C TRP A 10 -3.73 -7.19 -9.90
N ALA A 11 -3.18 -5.99 -9.67
CA ALA A 11 -3.58 -4.79 -10.37
C ALA A 11 -3.38 -4.93 -11.88
N LEU A 12 -2.24 -5.46 -12.32
CA LEU A 12 -1.97 -5.72 -13.74
C LEU A 12 -2.97 -6.70 -14.37
N LEU A 13 -3.32 -7.79 -13.68
CA LEU A 13 -4.20 -8.82 -14.21
C LEU A 13 -5.65 -8.35 -14.34
N TYR A 14 -6.14 -7.54 -13.40
CA TYR A 14 -7.55 -7.16 -13.33
C TYR A 14 -7.84 -5.75 -13.83
N SER A 15 -6.82 -4.89 -13.94
CA SER A 15 -6.94 -3.60 -14.64
C SER A 15 -7.29 -3.79 -16.12
N ALA A 16 -6.68 -4.77 -16.79
CA ALA A 16 -6.94 -5.06 -18.21
C ALA A 16 -8.33 -5.67 -18.49
N LYS A 17 -9.01 -6.15 -17.44
CA LYS A 17 -10.30 -6.86 -17.56
C LYS A 17 -11.50 -5.98 -17.20
N LYS A 18 -11.28 -4.87 -16.49
CA LYS A 18 -12.33 -3.96 -16.04
C LYS A 18 -12.38 -2.73 -16.96
N GLU A 19 -13.57 -2.33 -17.40
CA GLU A 19 -13.77 -1.14 -18.25
C GLU A 19 -13.32 0.16 -17.57
N GLN A 20 -13.29 0.19 -16.23
CA GLN A 20 -12.73 1.27 -15.42
C GLN A 20 -11.97 0.69 -14.23
N VAL A 21 -10.72 1.12 -14.06
CA VAL A 21 -9.83 0.69 -12.97
C VAL A 21 -9.75 1.81 -11.95
N LYS A 22 -10.88 2.08 -11.28
CA LYS A 22 -10.89 3.01 -10.16
C LYS A 22 -10.89 2.20 -8.87
N ASP A 23 -9.94 2.50 -7.98
CA ASP A 23 -9.91 1.97 -6.60
C ASP A 23 -9.93 0.42 -6.51
N LEU A 24 -9.35 -0.27 -7.50
CA LEU A 24 -9.16 -1.73 -7.46
C LEU A 24 -8.38 -2.15 -6.20
N ILE A 25 -7.37 -1.35 -5.83
CA ILE A 25 -6.67 -1.43 -4.56
C ILE A 25 -6.64 -0.02 -3.98
N HIS A 26 -7.01 0.11 -2.71
CA HIS A 26 -6.97 1.34 -1.95
C HIS A 26 -6.45 1.06 -0.53
N ILE A 27 -5.31 1.66 -0.21
CA ILE A 27 -4.69 1.63 1.12
C ILE A 27 -4.70 3.07 1.63
N TYR A 28 -5.16 3.28 2.85
CA TYR A 28 -5.31 4.61 3.43
C TYR A 28 -5.11 4.57 4.95
N ASN A 29 -4.76 5.68 5.58
CA ASN A 29 -4.79 5.76 7.05
C ASN A 29 -6.20 6.01 7.58
N ILE A 30 -6.40 5.73 8.86
CA ILE A 30 -7.66 5.94 9.57
C ILE A 30 -7.45 6.72 10.87
N ASP A 31 -8.52 7.40 11.28
CA ASP A 31 -8.62 8.33 12.42
C ASP A 31 -8.23 7.74 13.78
N ASN A 32 -8.43 6.44 13.98
CA ASN A 32 -7.85 5.72 15.12
C ASN A 32 -6.58 5.06 14.61
N PRO A 33 -5.38 5.55 14.97
CA PRO A 33 -4.15 5.36 14.21
C PRO A 33 -4.05 3.98 13.59
N GLY A 34 -3.97 3.94 12.27
CA GLY A 34 -3.99 2.67 11.58
C GLY A 34 -4.16 2.76 10.09
N TRP A 35 -4.32 1.59 9.51
CA TRP A 35 -4.44 1.37 8.07
C TRP A 35 -5.79 0.76 7.75
N GLY A 36 -6.40 1.25 6.68
CA GLY A 36 -7.45 0.59 5.92
C GLY A 36 -6.88 0.03 4.62
N VAL A 37 -7.26 -1.20 4.26
CA VAL A 37 -6.91 -1.85 3.00
C VAL A 37 -8.21 -2.37 2.37
N LYS A 38 -8.55 -1.82 1.21
CA LYS A 38 -9.69 -2.23 0.40
C LYS A 38 -9.23 -2.74 -0.94
N ILE A 39 -9.64 -3.96 -1.30
CA ILE A 39 -9.30 -4.57 -2.59
C ILE A 39 -10.57 -5.14 -3.21
N ASP A 40 -10.93 -4.66 -4.39
CA ASP A 40 -12.08 -5.14 -5.16
C ASP A 40 -11.76 -6.54 -5.74
N LEU A 41 -12.57 -7.52 -5.35
CA LEU A 41 -12.49 -8.92 -5.75
C LEU A 41 -13.52 -9.29 -6.82
N LYS A 42 -14.46 -8.40 -7.16
CA LYS A 42 -15.49 -8.66 -8.16
C LYS A 42 -14.85 -8.96 -9.51
N GLU A 43 -15.36 -9.99 -10.18
CA GLU A 43 -14.87 -10.47 -11.49
C GLU A 43 -13.39 -10.89 -11.45
N THR A 44 -12.89 -11.27 -10.27
CA THR A 44 -11.54 -11.83 -10.08
C THR A 44 -11.59 -13.31 -9.71
N ILE A 45 -10.44 -13.98 -9.61
CA ILE A 45 -10.40 -15.36 -9.09
C ILE A 45 -10.86 -15.48 -7.63
N LEU A 46 -10.88 -14.37 -6.89
CA LEU A 46 -11.37 -14.30 -5.52
C LEU A 46 -12.84 -13.83 -5.45
N ASP A 47 -13.54 -13.71 -6.58
CA ASP A 47 -14.98 -13.47 -6.56
C ASP A 47 -15.70 -14.64 -5.86
N GLY A 48 -16.55 -14.33 -4.89
CA GLY A 48 -17.16 -15.31 -3.99
C GLY A 48 -16.24 -15.89 -2.91
N ALA A 49 -15.02 -15.37 -2.73
CA ALA A 49 -14.21 -15.71 -1.57
C ALA A 49 -14.88 -15.25 -0.27
N SER A 50 -14.69 -16.02 0.79
CA SER A 50 -15.14 -15.67 2.14
C SER A 50 -13.97 -15.78 3.10
N VAL A 51 -13.85 -14.82 4.00
CA VAL A 51 -12.92 -14.87 5.12
C VAL A 51 -13.74 -15.08 6.39
N GLU A 52 -13.42 -16.14 7.14
CA GLU A 52 -13.95 -16.30 8.50
C GLU A 52 -13.55 -15.06 9.30
N TRP A 53 -14.52 -14.42 9.94
CA TRP A 53 -14.34 -13.11 10.58
C TRP A 53 -13.15 -13.13 11.55
N GLU A 54 -12.08 -12.40 11.20
CA GLU A 54 -10.86 -12.29 12.01
C GLU A 54 -10.86 -10.91 12.67
N ARG A 55 -11.25 -10.83 13.96
CA ARG A 55 -11.07 -9.63 14.78
C ARG A 55 -10.20 -9.99 15.98
N ILE A 56 -9.04 -9.35 16.06
CA ILE A 56 -8.12 -9.50 17.18
C ILE A 56 -7.92 -8.12 17.81
N GLU A 57 -8.20 -8.03 19.10
CA GLU A 57 -7.83 -6.91 19.95
C GLU A 57 -6.74 -7.45 20.88
N GLY A 58 -5.49 -7.06 20.64
CA GLY A 58 -4.32 -7.54 21.38
C GLY A 58 -4.34 -7.17 22.87
N SER A 59 -5.24 -6.29 23.30
CA SER A 59 -5.51 -5.96 24.70
C SER A 59 -6.99 -5.64 24.93
N LYS A 60 -7.46 -5.66 26.19
CA LYS A 60 -8.82 -5.19 26.56
C LYS A 60 -9.09 -3.74 26.14
N ASP A 61 -8.02 -3.00 25.88
CA ASP A 61 -8.00 -1.61 25.48
C ASP A 61 -7.35 -1.47 24.09
N GLY A 62 -7.43 -2.50 23.22
CA GLY A 62 -6.60 -2.68 22.01
C GLY A 62 -6.44 -1.47 21.08
N TRP A 63 -7.42 -0.56 21.10
CA TRP A 63 -7.38 0.77 20.50
C TRP A 63 -6.21 1.63 21.00
N SER A 64 -5.96 1.63 22.31
CA SER A 64 -4.89 2.39 22.98
C SER A 64 -3.49 1.81 22.79
N THR A 65 -3.37 0.52 22.45
CA THR A 65 -2.06 -0.12 22.22
C THR A 65 -1.67 -0.15 20.75
N GLY A 66 -2.57 0.22 19.83
CA GLY A 66 -2.35 0.13 18.38
C GLY A 66 -2.17 -1.31 17.86
N ASP A 67 -2.43 -2.31 18.71
CA ASP A 67 -2.27 -3.74 18.38
C ASP A 67 -3.64 -4.39 18.19
N TRP A 68 -4.30 -4.00 17.11
CA TRP A 68 -5.63 -4.47 16.75
C TRP A 68 -5.71 -4.67 15.24
N HIS A 69 -6.51 -5.64 14.80
CA HIS A 69 -6.87 -5.77 13.39
C HIS A 69 -8.22 -6.46 13.21
N GLY A 70 -8.85 -6.17 12.08
CA GLY A 70 -10.10 -6.74 11.61
C GLY A 70 -10.02 -7.00 10.11
N ILE A 71 -10.40 -8.20 9.66
CA ILE A 71 -10.45 -8.53 8.24
C ILE A 71 -11.78 -9.21 7.94
N ALA A 72 -12.41 -8.76 6.86
CA ALA A 72 -13.59 -9.39 6.30
C ALA A 72 -13.55 -9.36 4.78
N VAL A 73 -14.35 -10.24 4.15
CA VAL A 73 -14.73 -10.08 2.76
C VAL A 73 -16.23 -9.82 2.73
N VAL A 74 -16.63 -8.64 2.26
CA VAL A 74 -18.02 -8.19 2.20
C VAL A 74 -18.29 -7.65 0.80
N ASP A 75 -19.39 -8.07 0.18
CA ASP A 75 -19.80 -7.61 -1.16
C ASP A 75 -18.68 -7.65 -2.21
N ALA A 76 -17.91 -8.75 -2.23
CA ALA A 76 -16.76 -8.95 -3.10
C ALA A 76 -15.63 -7.90 -2.92
N VAL A 77 -15.46 -7.38 -1.71
CA VAL A 77 -14.35 -6.51 -1.32
C VAL A 77 -13.61 -7.15 -0.15
N PHE A 78 -12.29 -7.31 -0.28
CA PHE A 78 -11.42 -7.54 0.87
C PHE A 78 -11.32 -6.23 1.64
N ASP A 79 -11.77 -6.23 2.90
CA ASP A 79 -11.83 -5.05 3.76
C ASP A 79 -11.06 -5.35 5.04
N GLY A 80 -9.87 -4.77 5.14
CA GLY A 80 -8.92 -4.96 6.23
C GLY A 80 -8.66 -3.66 6.97
N PHE A 81 -8.66 -3.70 8.29
CA PHE A 81 -8.32 -2.59 9.16
C PHE A 81 -7.36 -3.05 10.24
N GLY A 82 -6.44 -2.18 10.65
CA GLY A 82 -5.59 -2.48 11.79
C GLY A 82 -4.81 -1.26 12.25
N GLY A 83 -4.18 -1.36 13.42
CA GLY A 83 -3.38 -0.28 13.98
C GLY A 83 -2.12 0.06 13.16
N PRO A 84 -1.27 0.99 13.63
CA PRO A 84 -0.22 1.62 12.80
C PRO A 84 0.84 0.65 12.28
N LYS A 85 1.03 -0.49 12.95
CA LYS A 85 1.98 -1.56 12.61
C LYS A 85 1.34 -2.78 11.93
N LYS A 86 0.18 -2.60 11.30
CA LYS A 86 -0.62 -3.71 10.76
C LYS A 86 -0.76 -3.73 9.25
N LEU A 87 -0.26 -2.74 8.51
CA LEU A 87 -0.33 -2.71 7.06
C LEU A 87 0.20 -4.01 6.44
N ARG A 88 1.40 -4.45 6.84
CA ARG A 88 2.04 -5.67 6.36
C ARG A 88 1.24 -6.91 6.73
N LEU A 89 0.59 -6.94 7.89
CA LEU A 89 -0.30 -8.03 8.28
C LEU A 89 -1.52 -8.11 7.34
N LEU A 90 -2.19 -6.97 7.10
CA LEU A 90 -3.36 -6.89 6.22
C LEU A 90 -3.02 -7.32 4.80
N LEU A 91 -1.90 -6.83 4.25
CA LEU A 91 -1.48 -7.17 2.89
C LEU A 91 -0.99 -8.63 2.78
N ASN A 92 -0.34 -9.18 3.81
CA ASN A 92 0.00 -10.60 3.84
C ASN A 92 -1.25 -11.48 3.82
N ARG A 93 -2.30 -11.10 4.54
CA ARG A 93 -3.57 -11.83 4.54
C ARG A 93 -4.21 -11.87 3.17
N PHE A 94 -4.20 -10.74 2.44
CA PHE A 94 -4.64 -10.74 1.05
C PHE A 94 -3.76 -11.65 0.16
N LYS A 95 -2.44 -11.58 0.30
CA LYS A 95 -1.51 -12.47 -0.41
C LYS A 95 -1.83 -13.94 -0.16
N ASP A 96 -2.06 -14.34 1.09
CA ASP A 96 -2.37 -15.72 1.45
C ASP A 96 -3.66 -16.20 0.77
N LEU A 97 -4.70 -15.35 0.69
CA LEU A 97 -5.93 -15.66 -0.04
C LEU A 97 -5.67 -15.89 -1.53
N VAL A 98 -4.87 -15.03 -2.16
CA VAL A 98 -4.48 -15.18 -3.57
C VAL A 98 -3.74 -16.50 -3.78
N GLU A 99 -2.75 -16.81 -2.95
CA GLU A 99 -1.94 -18.03 -3.05
C GLU A 99 -2.78 -19.30 -2.82
N GLN A 100 -3.64 -19.29 -1.81
CA GLN A 100 -4.57 -20.39 -1.55
C GLN A 100 -5.50 -20.62 -2.76
N LYS A 101 -6.08 -19.55 -3.30
CA LYS A 101 -7.00 -19.66 -4.45
C LYS A 101 -6.30 -20.17 -5.71
N LYS A 102 -5.09 -19.67 -5.99
CA LYS A 102 -4.26 -20.16 -7.10
C LYS A 102 -4.01 -21.68 -6.96
N LYS A 103 -3.70 -22.14 -5.74
CA LYS A 103 -3.49 -23.57 -5.45
C LYS A 103 -4.77 -24.39 -5.64
N GLU A 104 -5.93 -23.92 -5.18
CA GLU A 104 -7.23 -24.57 -5.38
C GLU A 104 -7.58 -24.74 -6.86
N LEU A 105 -7.25 -23.73 -7.68
CA LEU A 105 -7.48 -23.75 -9.13
C LEU A 105 -6.44 -24.57 -9.91
N GLY A 106 -5.47 -25.19 -9.24
CA GLY A 106 -4.43 -25.99 -9.88
C GLY A 106 -3.44 -25.16 -10.71
N TRP A 107 -3.24 -23.88 -10.37
CA TRP A 107 -2.12 -23.11 -10.93
C TRP A 107 -0.81 -23.67 -10.37
N ASN A 108 -0.19 -24.56 -11.15
CA ASN A 108 1.16 -25.02 -10.86
C ASN A 108 2.11 -23.82 -11.02
N SER A 109 2.81 -23.46 -9.95
CA SER A 109 3.98 -22.60 -10.07
C SER A 109 4.90 -23.27 -11.08
N SER A 110 5.17 -22.62 -12.21
CA SER A 110 6.30 -23.02 -13.03
C SER A 110 7.53 -22.89 -12.16
N GLU A 111 8.06 -24.02 -11.69
CA GLU A 111 9.38 -24.12 -11.07
C GLU A 111 10.38 -23.54 -12.08
N GLY A 112 10.79 -22.29 -11.89
CA GLY A 112 11.60 -21.57 -12.87
C GLY A 112 11.44 -20.05 -12.91
N GLY A 113 10.68 -19.44 -12.00
CA GLY A 113 10.77 -17.99 -11.78
C GLY A 113 12.00 -17.67 -10.94
N GLU A 114 12.87 -16.78 -11.43
CA GLU A 114 14.02 -16.28 -10.67
C GLU A 114 13.63 -15.93 -9.23
N LYS A 115 14.55 -16.19 -8.31
CA LYS A 115 14.42 -15.85 -6.89
C LYS A 115 14.50 -14.32 -6.75
N TRP A 116 13.41 -13.62 -7.09
CA TRP A 116 13.32 -12.17 -6.98
C TRP A 116 13.34 -11.75 -5.50
N GLN A 117 13.94 -10.59 -5.23
CA GLN A 117 14.33 -10.10 -3.92
C GLN A 117 13.15 -10.03 -2.93
N GLU A 118 12.94 -11.10 -2.16
CA GLU A 118 11.91 -11.14 -1.10
C GLU A 118 12.26 -10.22 0.09
N GLU A 119 13.54 -9.88 0.25
CA GLU A 119 14.07 -9.05 1.34
C GLU A 119 13.73 -7.56 1.17
N ASP A 120 13.95 -6.99 -0.02
CA ASP A 120 13.85 -5.55 -0.32
C ASP A 120 12.44 -4.95 -0.08
N ASN A 121 11.40 -5.65 -0.55
CA ASN A 121 10.03 -5.17 -0.40
C ASN A 121 9.41 -5.41 1.00
N THR A 122 9.97 -6.34 1.80
CA THR A 122 9.52 -6.49 3.19
C THR A 122 10.04 -5.34 4.05
N ASP A 123 11.24 -4.85 3.72
CA ASP A 123 11.86 -3.71 4.37
C ASP A 123 11.06 -2.42 4.14
N ILE A 124 10.67 -2.12 2.89
CA ILE A 124 9.94 -0.86 2.61
C ILE A 124 8.58 -0.78 3.31
N LEU A 125 7.82 -1.88 3.38
CA LEU A 125 6.53 -1.86 4.09
C LEU A 125 6.72 -1.68 5.60
N ALA A 126 7.76 -2.27 6.18
CA ALA A 126 8.10 -2.06 7.58
C ALA A 126 8.53 -0.61 7.83
N TRP A 127 9.34 -0.04 6.94
CA TRP A 127 9.73 1.36 7.01
C TRP A 127 8.53 2.31 6.92
N ILE A 128 7.56 2.03 6.03
CA ILE A 128 6.33 2.82 5.93
C ILE A 128 5.47 2.71 7.20
N GLU A 129 5.34 1.51 7.79
CA GLU A 129 4.70 1.32 9.09
C GLU A 129 5.43 2.07 10.22
N ASP A 130 6.75 2.15 10.14
CA ASP A 130 7.61 2.85 11.08
C ASP A 130 7.47 4.36 10.97
N TRP A 131 7.60 4.90 9.76
CA TRP A 131 7.41 6.31 9.46
C TRP A 131 6.00 6.79 9.84
N PHE A 132 4.95 6.11 9.39
CA PHE A 132 3.57 6.48 9.72
C PHE A 132 3.31 6.46 11.21
N SER A 133 3.71 5.39 11.91
CA SER A 133 3.51 5.27 13.34
C SER A 133 4.33 6.26 14.16
N PHE A 134 5.44 6.76 13.63
CA PHE A 134 6.25 7.78 14.29
C PHE A 134 5.55 9.13 14.31
N HIS A 135 4.83 9.46 13.23
CA HIS A 135 4.06 10.71 13.10
C HIS A 135 2.67 10.64 13.74
N CYS A 136 2.15 9.46 14.04
CA CYS A 136 0.90 9.34 14.81
C CYS A 136 1.10 9.81 16.26
N ASP A 137 0.57 10.97 16.60
CA ASP A 137 0.73 11.62 17.90
C ASP A 137 -0.59 11.93 18.63
N GLY A 138 -1.74 11.62 18.01
CA GLY A 138 -3.06 11.93 18.54
C GLY A 138 -3.76 13.07 17.80
N ASP A 139 -3.04 13.86 17.01
CA ASP A 139 -3.60 14.95 16.19
C ASP A 139 -3.30 14.72 14.70
N TRP A 140 -2.07 14.29 14.36
CA TRP A 140 -1.63 14.12 12.97
C TRP A 140 -2.53 13.15 12.18
N GLU A 141 -2.85 11.99 12.75
CA GLU A 141 -3.67 10.96 12.10
C GLU A 141 -5.11 11.38 11.83
N HIS A 142 -5.60 12.40 12.55
CA HIS A 142 -6.94 12.95 12.40
C HIS A 142 -7.03 13.99 11.27
N GLN A 143 -5.90 14.62 10.93
CA GLN A 143 -5.84 15.77 10.02
C GLN A 143 -5.12 15.48 8.71
N TYR A 144 -4.16 14.57 8.75
CA TYR A 144 -3.22 14.27 7.68
C TYR A 144 -3.24 12.77 7.36
N GLY A 145 -2.65 12.41 6.23
CA GLY A 145 -2.77 11.04 5.80
C GLY A 145 -1.81 10.53 4.75
N PHE A 146 -1.99 9.24 4.53
CA PHE A 146 -1.24 8.43 3.60
C PHE A 146 -2.26 7.67 2.76
N THR A 147 -2.25 7.86 1.44
CA THR A 147 -3.13 7.16 0.51
C THR A 147 -2.33 6.52 -0.63
N ILE A 148 -2.55 5.22 -0.87
CA ILE A 148 -2.08 4.49 -2.04
C ILE A 148 -3.31 3.95 -2.76
N LYS A 149 -3.46 4.23 -4.05
CA LYS A 149 -4.56 3.66 -4.84
C LYS A 149 -4.18 3.39 -6.28
N THR A 150 -4.85 2.41 -6.87
CA THR A 150 -4.85 2.26 -8.33
C THR A 150 -5.72 3.34 -8.98
N ILE A 151 -5.26 3.90 -10.08
CA ILE A 151 -5.92 5.02 -10.78
C ILE A 151 -6.48 4.64 -12.15
N GLU A 152 -7.50 5.37 -12.58
CA GLU A 152 -8.25 5.14 -13.83
C GLU A 152 -7.36 5.17 -15.08
N SER A 153 -6.30 5.98 -15.07
CA SER A 153 -5.34 6.08 -16.18
C SER A 153 -4.41 4.85 -16.30
N GLY A 154 -4.57 3.86 -15.42
CA GLY A 154 -3.73 2.67 -15.36
C GLY A 154 -2.42 2.97 -14.63
N GLY A 155 -2.32 2.56 -13.36
CA GLY A 155 -1.15 2.80 -12.54
C GLY A 155 -1.47 2.91 -11.06
N TRP A 156 -0.48 3.36 -10.30
CA TRP A 156 -0.56 3.68 -8.88
C TRP A 156 -0.50 5.20 -8.67
N SER A 157 -1.16 5.67 -7.62
CA SER A 157 -1.00 6.99 -7.03
C SER A 157 -0.68 6.82 -5.56
N VAL A 158 0.38 7.49 -5.11
CA VAL A 158 0.79 7.61 -3.71
C VAL A 158 0.68 9.07 -3.34
N GLN A 159 -0.02 9.37 -2.25
CA GLN A 159 -0.17 10.71 -1.70
C GLN A 159 0.10 10.65 -0.20
N ILE A 160 0.97 11.54 0.29
CA ILE A 160 1.38 11.58 1.70
C ILE A 160 1.44 13.04 2.09
N ASP A 161 0.69 13.41 3.13
CA ASP A 161 0.77 14.73 3.75
C ASP A 161 2.09 14.83 4.54
N LEU A 162 2.77 15.97 4.41
CA LEU A 162 4.10 16.23 4.97
C LEU A 162 4.08 17.34 6.02
N ILE A 163 2.91 17.88 6.34
CA ILE A 163 2.76 18.86 7.43
C ILE A 163 3.26 18.22 8.73
N GLU A 164 4.02 18.99 9.51
CA GLU A 164 4.68 18.55 10.74
C GLU A 164 5.76 17.48 10.54
N THR A 165 6.25 17.31 9.30
CA THR A 165 7.39 16.45 8.97
C THR A 165 8.58 17.29 8.50
N LEU A 166 9.77 16.68 8.40
CA LEU A 166 10.98 17.36 7.91
C LEU A 166 10.85 17.91 6.47
N LEU A 167 9.91 17.37 5.70
CA LEU A 167 9.67 17.77 4.31
C LEU A 167 8.55 18.81 4.17
N GLU A 168 7.98 19.35 5.26
CA GLU A 168 6.84 20.29 5.23
C GLU A 168 7.08 21.48 4.29
N ASP A 169 8.26 22.09 4.38
CA ASP A 169 8.65 23.28 3.59
C ASP A 169 9.36 22.93 2.26
N THR A 170 9.43 21.63 1.91
CA THR A 170 10.08 21.19 0.68
C THR A 170 9.15 21.37 -0.52
N GLU A 171 9.70 21.86 -1.63
CA GLU A 171 8.97 22.02 -2.89
C GLU A 171 9.75 21.35 -4.03
N ILE A 172 9.12 20.36 -4.66
CA ILE A 172 9.66 19.65 -5.83
C ILE A 172 8.61 19.75 -6.94
N ALA A 173 8.92 20.57 -7.97
CA ALA A 173 8.08 20.65 -9.15
C ALA A 173 7.93 19.28 -9.83
N TRP A 174 6.76 18.99 -10.39
CA TRP A 174 6.45 17.70 -11.01
C TRP A 174 7.51 17.23 -12.00
N GLN A 175 8.14 16.11 -11.68
CA GLN A 175 9.13 15.44 -12.51
C GLN A 175 8.52 14.19 -13.12
N LEU A 176 8.47 14.11 -14.45
CA LEU A 176 7.93 12.95 -15.18
C LEU A 176 9.03 12.24 -15.95
N VAL A 177 9.17 10.94 -15.72
CA VAL A 177 9.99 10.04 -16.52
C VAL A 177 9.06 9.06 -17.24
N LYS A 178 8.95 9.18 -18.56
CA LYS A 178 8.12 8.32 -19.40
C LYS A 178 8.96 7.68 -20.51
N LYS A 179 9.20 6.37 -20.40
CA LYS A 179 9.87 5.55 -21.43
C LYS A 179 8.85 4.91 -22.37
N SER A 180 7.69 4.51 -21.85
CA SER A 180 6.57 3.98 -22.63
C SER A 180 5.24 4.15 -21.87
N GLU A 181 4.12 3.72 -22.45
CA GLU A 181 2.82 3.68 -21.76
C GLU A 181 2.80 2.74 -20.54
N ASN A 182 3.71 1.77 -20.48
CA ASN A 182 3.82 0.80 -19.38
C ASN A 182 5.18 0.87 -18.65
N ASP A 183 5.91 1.98 -18.81
CA ASP A 183 7.14 2.28 -18.07
C ASP A 183 7.21 3.79 -17.89
N TRP A 184 6.56 4.26 -16.83
CA TRP A 184 6.51 5.68 -16.48
C TRP A 184 6.33 5.87 -14.99
N TYR A 185 6.87 6.96 -14.49
CA TYR A 185 6.59 7.46 -13.15
C TYR A 185 6.76 8.98 -13.12
N GLY A 186 6.13 9.62 -12.15
CA GLY A 186 6.43 10.98 -11.78
C GLY A 186 6.16 11.24 -10.31
N LEU A 187 6.82 12.26 -9.78
CA LEU A 187 6.69 12.68 -8.40
C LEU A 187 6.77 14.20 -8.28
N ALA A 188 6.20 14.73 -7.20
CA ALA A 188 6.29 16.10 -6.77
C ALA A 188 6.15 16.18 -5.25
N ILE A 189 6.61 17.28 -4.68
CA ILE A 189 6.16 17.78 -3.40
C ILE A 189 5.62 19.18 -3.67
N LYS A 190 4.36 19.41 -3.31
CA LYS A 190 3.71 20.71 -3.49
C LYS A 190 2.68 20.92 -2.39
N ASP A 191 2.64 22.12 -1.82
CA ASP A 191 1.70 22.47 -0.75
C ASP A 191 1.78 21.47 0.43
N SER A 192 3.01 21.09 0.82
CA SER A 192 3.29 20.10 1.88
C SER A 192 2.67 18.72 1.64
N VAL A 193 2.52 18.33 0.38
CA VAL A 193 2.03 16.99 -0.01
C VAL A 193 3.00 16.34 -0.98
N PHE A 194 3.53 15.18 -0.62
CA PHE A 194 4.21 14.30 -1.56
C PHE A 194 3.17 13.60 -2.44
N THR A 195 3.30 13.73 -3.75
CA THR A 195 2.48 13.03 -4.73
C THR A 195 3.38 12.29 -5.68
N ALA A 196 3.17 10.98 -5.84
CA ALA A 196 3.85 10.18 -6.83
C ALA A 196 2.86 9.29 -7.59
N SER A 197 3.12 9.06 -8.87
CA SER A 197 2.31 8.17 -9.70
C SER A 197 3.20 7.40 -10.66
N GLY A 198 2.81 6.18 -11.01
CA GLY A 198 3.57 5.36 -11.94
C GLY A 198 2.75 4.21 -12.50
N ASP A 199 3.29 3.53 -13.49
CA ASP A 199 2.66 2.34 -14.05
C ASP A 199 2.47 1.23 -12.99
N LEU A 200 1.69 0.20 -13.34
CA LEU A 200 1.24 -0.83 -12.40
C LEU A 200 2.37 -1.67 -11.77
N ARG A 201 3.62 -1.56 -12.25
CA ARG A 201 4.81 -2.22 -11.70
C ARG A 201 5.73 -1.28 -10.89
N LYS A 202 5.24 -0.10 -10.53
CA LYS A 202 6.05 0.94 -9.85
C LYS A 202 5.66 1.15 -8.41
N LEU A 203 4.74 0.37 -7.81
CA LEU A 203 4.35 0.63 -6.42
C LEU A 203 5.55 0.58 -5.49
N SER A 204 6.38 -0.46 -5.58
CA SER A 204 7.59 -0.54 -4.75
C SER A 204 8.53 0.65 -5.02
N PHE A 205 8.75 1.01 -6.28
CA PHE A 205 9.59 2.13 -6.66
C PHE A 205 9.11 3.48 -6.09
N LEU A 206 7.80 3.74 -6.12
CA LEU A 206 7.22 4.99 -5.62
C LEU A 206 7.37 5.10 -4.10
N LEU A 207 7.23 4.00 -3.36
CA LEU A 207 7.44 3.97 -1.91
C LEU A 207 8.91 4.17 -1.55
N HIS A 208 9.83 3.54 -2.27
CA HIS A 208 11.27 3.77 -2.07
C HIS A 208 11.68 5.20 -2.40
N SER A 209 11.10 5.81 -3.45
CA SER A 209 11.36 7.21 -3.79
C SER A 209 10.98 8.16 -2.65
N PHE A 210 9.90 7.84 -1.91
CA PHE A 210 9.53 8.61 -0.73
C PHE A 210 10.51 8.39 0.42
N LYS A 211 10.88 7.14 0.71
CA LYS A 211 11.90 6.80 1.72
C LYS A 211 13.20 7.54 1.47
N GLU A 212 13.71 7.51 0.25
CA GLU A 212 14.95 8.20 -0.15
C GLU A 212 14.88 9.72 0.09
N LEU A 213 13.72 10.35 -0.15
CA LEU A 213 13.53 11.79 0.12
C LEU A 213 13.55 12.12 1.62
N VAL A 214 12.94 11.27 2.45
CA VAL A 214 12.94 11.45 3.90
C VAL A 214 14.34 11.25 4.47
N GLU A 215 15.03 10.16 4.08
CA GLU A 215 16.38 9.85 4.57
C GLU A 215 17.40 10.94 4.14
N ALA A 216 17.29 11.47 2.93
CA ALA A 216 18.13 12.59 2.49
C ALA A 216 17.88 13.87 3.32
N ALA A 217 16.63 14.14 3.71
CA ALA A 217 16.31 15.29 4.56
C ALA A 217 16.77 15.10 6.01
N ASP A 218 16.73 13.87 6.54
CA ASP A 218 17.30 13.53 7.84
C ASP A 218 18.81 13.80 7.88
N GLU A 219 19.55 13.36 6.85
CA GLU A 219 21.01 13.57 6.75
C GLU A 219 21.36 15.07 6.70
N ASP A 220 20.63 15.87 5.93
CA ASP A 220 20.82 17.33 5.83
C ASP A 220 20.53 18.07 7.15
N PHE A 221 19.71 17.49 8.04
CA PHE A 221 19.37 18.08 9.35
C PHE A 221 20.40 17.77 10.44
N GLU A 222 21.19 16.70 10.30
CA GLU A 222 22.22 16.31 11.27
C GLU A 222 23.58 17.02 11.04
N GLU A 223 23.78 17.70 9.90
CA GLU A 223 24.98 18.50 9.56
C GLU A 223 24.95 19.95 10.06
#